data_AF-A0A1G9J4R9-F1
#
_entry.id   AF-A0A1G9J4R9-F1
#
_cell.length_a   1.000
_cell.length_b   1.000
_cell.length_c   1.000
_cell.angle_alpha   90.00
_cell.angle_beta   90.00
_cell.angle_gamma   90.00
#
_symmetry.space_group_name_H-M   'P 1'
#
loop_
_entity.id
_entity.type
_entity.pdbx_description
1 polymer ?
#
loop_
_entity_poly.entity_id
_entity_poly.type
_entity_poly.pdbx_seq_one_letter_code
_entity_poly.pdbx_strand_id
1 'polypeptide(L)'
;MFTQIIRLLLVSSVLVMSACQAESVNENLINKVNSIEDSWINYEGAEENNNTMVRSQFIPYDPDKAYEVNYPTYIAYYDGEKFLETIRHQDTPATVETVEEADGVIVSFNKKNKNGMQMVVTDEQ
;
A
#
# COMPACT_ATOMS: atom_id res chain seq x y z
N MET A 1 3.82 6.05 76.21
CA MET A 1 3.76 7.44 75.71
C MET A 1 4.77 7.55 74.57
N PHE A 2 4.42 8.25 73.50
CA PHE A 2 5.16 8.47 72.24
C PHE A 2 4.95 7.46 71.09
N THR A 3 3.85 7.74 70.40
CA THR A 3 3.55 7.61 68.97
C THR A 3 4.75 7.91 68.05
N GLN A 4 4.94 7.06 67.02
CA GLN A 4 5.22 7.54 65.67
C GLN A 4 4.65 6.57 64.63
N ILE A 5 3.74 7.13 63.82
CA ILE A 5 3.04 6.49 62.70
C ILE A 5 4.00 6.55 61.52
N ILE A 6 4.54 5.42 61.08
CA ILE A 6 5.27 5.33 59.81
C ILE A 6 4.25 5.07 58.71
N ARG A 7 4.08 6.08 57.85
CA ARG A 7 3.12 6.10 56.75
C ARG A 7 3.49 5.07 55.69
N LEU A 8 2.49 4.27 55.34
CA LEU A 8 2.37 3.43 54.16
C LEU A 8 2.62 4.27 52.90
N LEU A 9 3.70 3.99 52.16
CA LEU A 9 3.88 4.45 50.79
C LEU A 9 3.85 3.21 49.89
N LEU A 10 2.63 2.86 49.46
CA LEU A 10 2.40 1.98 48.32
C LEU A 10 2.88 2.73 47.08
N VAL A 11 4.08 2.39 46.61
CA VAL A 11 4.52 2.77 45.27
C VAL A 11 3.74 1.87 44.31
N SER A 12 2.57 2.34 43.88
CA SER A 12 1.87 1.77 42.74
C SER A 12 2.72 2.04 41.51
N SER A 13 3.51 1.05 41.11
CA SER A 13 4.17 0.98 39.82
C SER A 13 3.09 0.99 38.73
N VAL A 14 2.74 2.19 38.25
CA VAL A 14 1.93 2.35 37.05
C VAL A 14 2.80 1.87 35.89
N LEU A 15 2.59 0.62 35.47
CA LEU A 15 3.01 0.15 34.16
C LEU A 15 2.24 0.97 33.13
N VAL A 16 2.87 2.03 32.64
CA VAL A 16 2.39 2.73 31.45
C VAL A 16 2.59 1.75 30.29
N MET A 17 1.55 0.98 29.97
CA MET A 17 1.45 0.35 28.66
C MET A 17 1.37 1.51 27.68
N SER A 18 2.51 1.87 27.09
CA SER A 18 2.53 2.60 25.83
C SER A 18 1.88 1.68 24.81
N ALA A 19 0.55 1.75 24.71
CA ALA A 19 -0.10 1.48 23.46
C ALA A 19 0.49 2.51 22.50
N CYS A 20 1.51 2.12 21.73
CA CYS A 20 1.75 2.76 20.46
C CYS A 20 0.42 2.62 19.72
N GLN A 21 -0.36 3.69 19.77
CA GLN A 21 -1.46 3.91 18.87
C GLN A 21 -0.78 3.91 17.50
N ALA A 22 -0.79 2.75 16.83
CA ALA A 22 -0.43 2.69 15.44
C ALA A 22 -1.47 3.58 14.78
N GLU A 23 -1.08 4.83 14.51
CA GLU A 23 -1.80 5.67 13.58
C GLU A 23 -2.00 4.80 12.35
N SER A 24 -3.26 4.54 11.99
CA SER A 24 -3.60 3.89 10.74
C SER A 24 -3.19 4.85 9.63
N VAL A 25 -1.90 4.89 9.33
CA VAL A 25 -1.38 5.46 8.11
C VAL A 25 -2.03 4.63 7.04
N ASN A 26 -2.95 5.22 6.29
CA ASN A 26 -3.52 4.58 5.11
C ASN A 26 -2.33 4.24 4.20
N GLU A 27 -1.91 2.97 4.20
CA GLU A 27 -0.57 2.56 3.77
C GLU A 27 -0.48 2.54 2.24
N ASN A 28 -0.37 3.72 1.63
CA ASN A 28 -0.22 3.83 0.17
C ASN A 28 0.97 3.01 -0.32
N LEU A 29 0.68 1.92 -1.01
CA LEU A 29 1.65 0.95 -1.49
C LEU A 29 2.59 1.54 -2.54
N ILE A 30 2.11 2.54 -3.30
CA ILE A 30 2.91 3.27 -4.29
C ILE A 30 4.10 3.98 -3.64
N ASN A 31 3.94 4.48 -2.40
CA ASN A 31 4.99 5.21 -1.68
C ASN A 31 6.02 4.28 -1.02
N LYS A 32 5.77 2.96 -0.99
CA LYS A 32 6.67 1.97 -0.38
C LYS A 32 7.76 1.49 -1.33
N VAL A 33 7.65 1.81 -2.62
CA VAL A 33 8.57 1.38 -3.67
C VAL A 33 9.03 2.57 -4.51
N ASN A 34 10.14 2.41 -5.25
CA ASN A 34 10.58 3.46 -6.15
C ASN A 34 9.68 3.54 -7.39
N SER A 35 9.65 4.72 -7.99
CA SER A 35 9.02 4.95 -9.29
C SER A 35 10.05 5.00 -10.42
N ILE A 36 9.72 4.42 -11.57
CA ILE A 36 10.46 4.51 -12.81
C ILE A 36 9.71 5.45 -13.76
N GLU A 37 10.40 6.48 -14.22
CA GLU A 37 9.84 7.51 -15.09
C GLU A 37 9.76 7.03 -16.55
N ASP A 38 8.92 7.72 -17.34
CA ASP A 38 8.89 7.64 -18.80
C ASP A 38 8.54 6.25 -19.36
N SER A 39 7.86 5.41 -18.59
CA SER A 39 7.45 4.07 -19.03
C SER A 39 6.17 3.57 -18.36
N TRP A 40 5.54 2.58 -18.99
CA TRP A 40 4.44 1.79 -18.44
C TRP A 40 4.60 0.32 -18.86
N ILE A 41 3.89 -0.59 -18.18
CA ILE A 41 3.81 -2.00 -18.60
C ILE A 41 2.55 -2.19 -19.44
N ASN A 42 2.73 -2.66 -20.68
CA ASN A 42 1.63 -2.82 -21.63
C ASN A 42 0.86 -4.14 -21.43
N TYR A 43 -0.11 -4.40 -22.29
CA TYR A 43 -0.97 -5.60 -22.24
C TYR A 43 -0.23 -6.91 -22.57
N GLU A 44 1.00 -6.83 -23.08
CA GLU A 44 1.87 -7.98 -23.36
C GLU A 44 2.93 -8.20 -22.27
N GLY A 45 2.88 -7.41 -21.19
CA GLY A 45 3.86 -7.45 -20.10
C GLY A 45 5.19 -6.79 -20.44
N ALA A 46 5.28 -6.10 -21.58
CA ALA A 46 6.47 -5.40 -22.02
C ALA A 46 6.51 -3.97 -21.48
N GLU A 47 7.71 -3.51 -21.14
CA GLU A 47 7.95 -2.10 -20.88
C GLU A 47 7.84 -1.30 -22.18
N GLU A 48 7.03 -0.25 -22.16
CA GLU A 48 6.88 0.67 -23.28
C GLU A 48 7.22 2.10 -22.84
N ASN A 49 8.11 2.74 -23.60
CA ASN A 49 8.52 4.12 -23.36
C ASN A 49 7.36 5.08 -23.62
N ASN A 50 7.02 5.88 -22.61
CA ASN A 50 6.00 6.92 -22.70
C ASN A 50 6.30 8.05 -21.71
N ASN A 51 6.68 9.21 -22.24
CA ASN A 51 7.11 10.36 -21.42
C ASN A 51 6.02 10.98 -20.53
N THR A 52 4.77 10.53 -20.67
CA THR A 52 3.64 10.96 -19.83
C THR A 52 3.32 9.97 -18.72
N MET A 53 3.99 8.82 -18.68
CA MET A 53 3.74 7.74 -17.75
C MET A 53 4.86 7.60 -16.73
N VAL A 54 4.49 7.10 -15.56
CA VAL A 54 5.39 6.64 -14.51
C VAL A 54 4.85 5.29 -14.05
N ARG A 55 5.75 4.40 -13.66
CA ARG A 55 5.39 3.10 -13.08
C ARG A 55 6.08 2.87 -11.76
N SER A 56 5.48 2.07 -10.91
CA SER A 56 6.16 1.58 -9.71
C SER A 56 7.23 0.54 -10.07
N GLN A 57 8.12 0.25 -9.14
CA GLN A 57 8.75 -1.06 -9.07
C GLN A 57 7.73 -2.12 -8.62
N PHE A 58 8.15 -3.38 -8.59
CA PHE A 58 7.32 -4.49 -8.10
C PHE A 58 6.80 -4.21 -6.69
N ILE A 59 5.48 -4.30 -6.52
CA ILE A 59 4.77 -4.16 -5.26
C ILE A 59 4.26 -5.55 -4.88
N PRO A 60 4.61 -6.10 -3.70
CA PRO A 60 4.02 -7.33 -3.22
C PRO A 60 2.49 -7.23 -3.16
N TYR A 61 1.83 -8.24 -3.67
CA TYR A 61 0.38 -8.34 -3.77
C TYR A 61 -0.08 -9.61 -3.08
N ASP A 62 -1.26 -9.52 -2.47
CA ASP A 62 -1.91 -10.62 -1.77
C ASP A 62 -3.34 -10.72 -2.29
N PRO A 63 -3.71 -11.78 -3.03
CA PRO A 63 -5.03 -11.92 -3.64
C PRO A 63 -6.16 -12.06 -2.61
N ASP A 64 -5.85 -12.43 -1.36
CA ASP A 64 -6.82 -12.52 -0.26
C ASP A 64 -7.24 -11.13 0.28
N LYS A 65 -6.67 -10.05 -0.25
CA LYS A 65 -6.97 -8.67 0.15
C LYS A 65 -7.66 -7.90 -0.97
N ALA A 66 -8.55 -6.99 -0.58
CA ALA A 66 -9.11 -6.01 -1.49
C ALA A 66 -8.23 -4.77 -1.55
N TYR A 67 -8.13 -4.15 -2.73
CA TYR A 67 -7.39 -2.92 -2.94
C TYR A 67 -8.22 -1.90 -3.70
N GLU A 68 -7.93 -0.62 -3.49
CA GLU A 68 -8.51 0.49 -4.23
C GLU A 68 -7.42 1.37 -4.84
N VAL A 69 -7.68 1.87 -6.06
CA VAL A 69 -6.89 2.92 -6.71
C VAL A 69 -7.73 4.18 -6.91
N ASN A 70 -7.13 5.35 -6.70
CA ASN A 70 -7.84 6.64 -6.74
C ASN A 70 -7.77 7.40 -8.08
N TYR A 71 -6.91 6.99 -9.01
CA TYR A 71 -6.75 7.58 -10.34
C TYR A 71 -6.64 6.52 -11.43
N PRO A 72 -6.86 6.89 -12.72
CA PRO A 72 -6.74 5.94 -13.82
C PRO A 72 -5.35 5.31 -13.89
N THR A 73 -5.31 3.99 -13.92
CA THR A 73 -4.09 3.17 -13.79
C THR A 73 -4.12 1.97 -14.72
N TYR A 74 -2.92 1.44 -14.96
CA TYR A 74 -2.69 0.12 -15.50
C TYR A 74 -2.02 -0.70 -14.40
N ILE A 75 -2.55 -1.87 -14.09
CA ILE A 75 -2.01 -2.77 -13.08
C ILE A 75 -1.60 -4.04 -13.80
N ALA A 76 -0.28 -4.26 -13.89
CA ALA A 76 0.30 -5.48 -14.44
C ALA A 76 0.56 -6.47 -13.31
N TYR A 77 0.01 -7.67 -13.41
CA TYR A 77 0.08 -8.74 -12.43
C TYR A 77 1.18 -9.75 -12.78
N TYR A 78 1.83 -10.26 -11.75
CA TYR A 78 2.95 -11.19 -11.87
C TYR A 78 2.85 -12.32 -10.85
N ASP A 79 3.35 -13.49 -11.24
CA ASP A 79 3.70 -14.64 -10.40
C ASP A 79 5.23 -14.77 -10.40
N GLY A 80 5.88 -14.15 -9.42
CA GLY A 80 7.32 -13.92 -9.40
C GLY A 80 7.77 -13.06 -10.58
N GLU A 81 8.48 -13.66 -11.53
CA GLU A 81 8.94 -12.99 -12.77
C GLU A 81 8.00 -13.22 -13.96
N LYS A 82 7.00 -14.10 -13.82
CA LYS A 82 6.06 -14.44 -14.89
C LYS A 82 4.96 -13.41 -14.97
N PHE A 83 4.86 -12.71 -16.09
CA PHE A 83 3.72 -11.84 -16.39
C PHE A 83 2.44 -12.66 -16.54
N LEU A 84 1.35 -12.17 -15.93
CA LEU A 84 0.03 -12.77 -16.02
C LEU A 84 -0.86 -11.96 -16.96
N GLU A 85 -1.16 -10.71 -16.58
CA GLU A 85 -1.98 -9.79 -17.37
C GLU A 85 -1.81 -8.34 -16.94
N THR A 86 -2.28 -7.41 -17.77
CA THR A 86 -2.41 -5.99 -17.40
C THR A 86 -3.87 -5.58 -17.50
N ILE A 87 -4.42 -5.07 -16.40
CA ILE A 87 -5.80 -4.56 -16.34
C ILE A 87 -5.75 -3.04 -16.24
N ARG A 88 -6.67 -2.36 -16.93
CA ARG A 88 -6.76 -0.90 -16.93
C ARG A 88 -8.01 -0.44 -16.21
N HIS A 89 -7.81 0.38 -15.17
CA HIS A 89 -8.88 1.09 -14.49
C HIS A 89 -8.99 2.50 -15.06
N GLN A 90 -10.06 2.79 -15.77
CA GLN A 90 -10.30 4.14 -16.31
C GLN A 90 -11.20 4.99 -15.41
N ASP A 91 -12.20 4.37 -14.76
CA ASP A 91 -13.21 5.06 -13.96
C ASP A 91 -12.84 4.92 -12.49
N THR A 92 -12.30 5.98 -11.88
CA THR A 92 -11.73 5.92 -10.51
C THR A 92 -12.39 6.90 -9.53
N PRO A 93 -12.42 6.61 -8.22
CA PRO A 93 -11.79 5.47 -7.54
C PRO A 93 -12.38 4.12 -7.95
N ALA A 94 -11.55 3.09 -8.00
CA ALA A 94 -11.92 1.75 -8.44
C ALA A 94 -11.33 0.69 -7.52
N THR A 95 -12.14 -0.33 -7.23
CA THR A 95 -11.66 -1.59 -6.69
C THR A 95 -10.79 -2.28 -7.74
N VAL A 96 -9.65 -2.79 -7.30
CA VAL A 96 -8.69 -3.55 -8.11
C VAL A 96 -9.21 -4.98 -8.28
N GLU A 97 -9.26 -5.51 -9.49
CA GLU A 97 -9.68 -6.90 -9.70
C GLU A 97 -8.70 -7.89 -9.05
N THR A 98 -9.22 -8.96 -8.46
CA THR A 98 -8.40 -10.02 -7.89
C THR A 98 -7.85 -10.94 -8.99
N VAL A 99 -6.54 -11.19 -8.96
CA VAL A 99 -5.87 -12.20 -9.79
C VAL A 99 -5.23 -13.23 -8.85
N GLU A 100 -5.88 -14.38 -8.70
CA GLU A 100 -5.58 -15.39 -7.67
C GLU A 100 -4.13 -15.91 -7.72
N GLU A 101 -3.54 -16.03 -8.92
CA GLU A 101 -2.19 -16.53 -9.09
C GLU A 101 -1.09 -15.47 -8.90
N ALA A 102 -1.45 -14.19 -8.70
CA ALA A 102 -0.47 -13.11 -8.61
C ALA A 102 0.13 -13.01 -7.20
N ASP A 103 1.45 -12.74 -7.13
CA ASP A 103 2.18 -12.40 -5.90
C ASP A 103 2.73 -10.96 -5.91
N GLY A 104 2.57 -10.26 -7.03
CA GLY A 104 2.91 -8.85 -7.13
C GLY A 104 2.32 -8.14 -8.32
N VAL A 105 2.40 -6.81 -8.24
CA VAL A 105 1.93 -5.91 -9.28
C VAL A 105 2.94 -4.83 -9.61
N ILE A 106 2.87 -4.34 -10.84
CA ILE A 106 3.47 -3.07 -11.25
C ILE A 106 2.34 -2.13 -11.66
N VAL A 107 2.27 -0.97 -10.99
CA VAL A 107 1.24 0.03 -11.24
C VAL A 107 1.80 1.13 -12.10
N SER A 108 1.22 1.34 -13.29
CA SER A 108 1.57 2.43 -14.19
C SER A 108 0.44 3.46 -14.25
N PHE A 109 0.76 4.74 -14.23
CA PHE A 109 -0.21 5.83 -14.23
C PHE A 109 0.37 7.10 -14.84
N ASN A 110 -0.48 8.08 -15.13
CA ASN A 110 -0.03 9.32 -15.73
C ASN A 110 0.77 10.17 -14.71
N LYS A 111 1.92 10.72 -15.13
CA LYS A 111 2.79 11.56 -14.31
C LYS A 111 2.08 12.73 -13.62
N LYS A 112 1.02 13.27 -14.23
CA LYS A 112 0.21 14.36 -13.64
C LYS A 112 -0.39 13.97 -12.28
N ASN A 113 -0.59 12.68 -12.03
CA ASN A 113 -1.18 12.14 -10.80
C ASN A 113 -0.11 11.75 -9.75
N LYS A 114 1.19 11.88 -10.05
CA LYS A 114 2.29 11.35 -9.21
C LYS A 114 2.22 11.76 -7.74
N ASN A 115 1.85 13.00 -7.45
CA ASN A 115 1.82 13.51 -6.09
C ASN A 115 0.58 13.06 -5.28
N GLY A 116 -0.42 12.45 -5.93
CA GLY A 116 -1.67 12.03 -5.29
C GLY A 116 -2.05 10.58 -5.55
N MET A 117 -1.28 9.83 -6.35
CA MET A 117 -1.57 8.45 -6.68
C MET A 117 -1.55 7.56 -5.45
N GLN A 118 -2.61 6.80 -5.24
CA GLN A 118 -2.76 5.86 -4.14
C GLN A 118 -3.23 4.49 -4.61
N MET A 119 -2.53 3.45 -4.14
CA MET A 119 -3.05 2.09 -4.10
C MET A 119 -3.05 1.66 -2.63
N VAL A 120 -4.21 1.34 -2.08
CA VAL A 120 -4.37 1.05 -0.65
C VAL A 120 -5.14 -0.25 -0.46
N VAL A 121 -4.82 -0.98 0.60
CA VAL A 121 -5.62 -2.12 1.05
C VAL A 121 -6.92 -1.55 1.63
N THR A 122 -8.05 -2.12 1.21
CA THR A 122 -9.35 -1.83 1.82
C THR A 122 -9.70 -2.99 2.73
N ASP A 123 -9.88 -2.72 4.02
CA ASP A 123 -10.45 -3.70 4.93
C ASP A 123 -11.89 -3.98 4.47
N GLU A 124 -12.23 -5.26 4.21
CA GLU A 124 -13.63 -5.66 4.14
C GLU A 124 -14.26 -5.33 5.50
N GLN A 125 -15.26 -4.43 5.51
CA GLN A 125 -16.06 -4.16 6.71
C GLN A 125 -17.05 -5.29 6.98
#